data_AF-A4FJZ1-F1
#
_entry.id   AF-A4FJZ1-F1
#
_cell.length_a   1.000
_cell.length_b   1.000
_cell.length_c   1.000
_cell.angle_alpha   90.00
_cell.angle_beta   90.00
_cell.angle_gamma   90.00
#
_symmetry.space_group_name_H-M   'P 1'
#
loop_
_entity.id
_entity.type
_entity.pdbx_description
1 polymer ?
#
loop_
_entity_poly.entity_id
_entity_poly.type
_entity_poly.pdbx_seq_one_letter_code
_entity_poly.pdbx_strand_id
1 'polypeptide(L)' 'MRQTEITDALVELLISLVHKVNVQAERRVERELTEDLRRVRGKEGILFRMAEAALDKPDESVRAALYPVVGEKTLQ' A
#
# COMPACT_ATOMS: atom_id res chain seq x y z
N MET A 1 21.27 10.06 45.63
CA MET A 1 22.33 10.13 44.58
C MET A 1 22.16 8.97 43.62
N ARG A 2 22.76 7.79 43.85
CA ARG A 2 22.77 6.68 42.87
C ARG A 2 21.39 6.15 42.43
N GLN A 3 20.45 6.03 43.37
CA GLN A 3 19.12 5.49 43.05
C GLN A 3 18.31 6.46 42.17
N THR A 4 18.44 7.76 42.43
CA THR A 4 17.86 8.83 41.61
C THR A 4 18.47 8.85 40.21
N GLU A 5 19.79 8.72 40.09
CA GLU A 5 20.48 8.65 38.79
C GLU A 5 20.03 7.45 37.94
N ILE A 6 19.83 6.29 38.59
CA ILE A 6 19.32 5.09 37.90
C ILE A 6 17.88 5.33 37.44
N THR A 7 17.04 5.95 38.28
CA THR A 7 15.66 6.29 37.89
C THR A 7 15.63 7.27 36.74
N ASP A 8 16.44 8.33 36.76
CA ASP A 8 16.53 9.31 35.67
C ASP A 8 16.98 8.65 34.35
N ALA A 9 17.97 7.76 34.41
CA ALA A 9 18.42 7.00 33.24
C ALA A 9 17.32 6.08 32.67
N LEU A 10 16.52 5.45 33.54
CA LEU A 10 15.39 4.62 33.12
C LEU A 10 14.25 5.44 32.53
N VAL A 11 14.00 6.64 33.04
CA VAL A 11 13.02 7.59 32.48
C VAL A 11 13.46 8.03 31.08
N GLU A 12 14.72 8.39 30.90
CA GLU A 12 15.27 8.78 29.60
C GLU A 12 15.18 7.64 28.58
N LEU A 13 15.46 6.40 29.02
CA LEU A 13 15.31 5.20 28.20
C LEU A 13 13.85 4.97 27.81
N LEU A 14 12.92 5.12 28.75
CA LEU A 14 11.48 4.97 28.50
C LEU A 14 10.99 6.01 27.49
N ILE A 15 11.37 7.27 27.65
CA ILE A 15 11.03 8.35 26.72
C ILE A 15 11.56 8.03 25.32
N SER A 16 12.82 7.60 25.22
CA SER A 16 13.44 7.20 23.96
C SER A 16 12.70 6.03 23.30
N LEU A 17 12.28 5.05 24.10
CA LEU A 17 11.52 3.90 23.61
C LEU A 17 10.14 4.31 23.08
N VAL A 18 9.43 5.18 23.81
CA VAL A 18 8.12 5.71 23.38
C VAL A 18 8.25 6.46 22.06
N HIS A 19 9.24 7.34 21.91
CA HIS A 19 9.50 8.02 20.63
C HIS A 19 9.78 7.03 19.49
N LYS A 20 10.60 6.01 19.74
CA LYS A 20 10.90 4.98 18.74
C LYS A 20 9.64 4.22 18.31
N VAL A 21 8.78 3.85 19.26
CA VAL A 21 7.51 3.16 18.96
C VAL A 21 6.59 4.07 18.14
N ASN A 22 6.43 5.34 18.52
CA ASN A 22 5.59 6.29 17.79
C ASN A 22 6.05 6.46 16.34
N VAL A 23 7.36 6.69 16.11
CA VAL A 23 7.92 6.83 14.75
C VAL A 23 7.72 5.55 13.93
N GLN A 24 7.84 4.37 14.54
CA GLN A 24 7.60 3.11 13.84
C GLN A 24 6.12 2.91 13.49
N ALA A 25 5.21 3.28 14.38
CA ALA A 25 3.77 3.22 14.14
C ALA A 25 3.36 4.16 13.00
N GLU A 26 3.80 5.41 13.03
CA GLU A 26 3.54 6.40 11.95
C GLU A 26 4.03 5.88 10.59
N ARG A 27 5.29 5.42 10.53
CA ARG A 27 5.86 4.85 9.29
C ARG A 27 5.10 3.62 8.80
N ARG A 28 4.55 2.82 9.70
CA ARG A 28 3.75 1.64 9.33
C ARG A 28 2.44 2.07 8.69
N VAL A 29 1.72 3.01 9.31
CA VAL A 29 0.46 3.54 8.78
C VAL A 29 0.67 4.21 7.42
N GLU A 30 1.71 5.03 7.27
CA GLU A 30 2.02 5.68 5.98
C GLU A 30 2.31 4.66 4.87
N ARG A 31 3.00 3.57 5.19
CA ARG A 31 3.27 2.49 4.23
C ARG A 31 1.98 1.77 3.83
N GLU A 32 1.17 1.37 4.80
CA GLU A 32 -0.12 0.70 4.55
C GLU A 32 -1.01 1.60 3.66
N LEU A 33 -1.12 2.90 3.96
CA LEU A 33 -1.87 3.85 3.14
C LEU A 33 -1.30 3.98 1.71
N THR A 34 0.02 4.02 1.57
CA THR A 34 0.68 4.12 0.25
C THR A 34 0.46 2.85 -0.58
N GLU A 35 0.52 1.68 0.06
CA GLU A 35 0.28 0.39 -0.58
C GLU A 35 -1.17 0.25 -1.03
N ASP A 36 -2.13 0.65 -0.20
CA ASP A 36 -3.55 0.66 -0.54
C ASP A 36 -3.84 1.63 -1.70
N LEU A 37 -3.27 2.84 -1.68
CA LEU A 37 -3.39 3.79 -2.79
C LEU A 37 -2.82 3.24 -4.09
N ARG A 38 -1.62 2.61 -4.04
CA ARG A 38 -1.02 1.94 -5.21
C ARG A 38 -1.90 0.82 -5.72
N ARG A 39 -2.50 0.03 -4.83
CA ARG A 39 -3.40 -1.06 -5.17
C ARG A 39 -4.67 -0.55 -5.86
N VAL A 40 -5.31 0.50 -5.34
CA VAL A 40 -6.52 1.08 -5.94
C VAL A 40 -6.22 1.69 -7.31
N ARG A 41 -5.16 2.50 -7.44
CA ARG A 41 -4.74 3.06 -8.73
C ARG A 41 -4.38 1.98 -9.75
N GLY A 42 -3.77 0.88 -9.30
CA GLY A 42 -3.50 -0.28 -10.15
C GLY A 42 -4.78 -0.89 -10.74
N LYS A 43 -5.86 -0.96 -9.95
CA LYS A 43 -7.18 -1.44 -10.41
C LYS A 43 -7.82 -0.47 -11.40
N GLU A 44 -7.82 0.83 -11.09
CA GLU A 44 -8.35 1.85 -12.00
C GLU A 44 -7.62 1.82 -13.36
N GLY A 45 -6.28 1.72 -13.35
CA GLY A 45 -5.51 1.59 -14.59
C GLY A 45 -5.84 0.33 -15.40
N ILE A 46 -6.13 -0.79 -14.73
CA ILE A 46 -6.63 -2.01 -15.39
C ILE A 46 -8.01 -1.77 -16.02
N LEU A 47 -8.94 -1.14 -15.28
CA LEU A 47 -10.29 -0.84 -15.78
C LEU A 47 -10.27 0.14 -16.95
N PHE A 48 -9.41 1.16 -16.95
CA PHE A 48 -9.24 2.07 -18.08
C PHE A 48 -8.75 1.34 -19.33
N ARG A 49 -7.71 0.52 -19.20
CA ARG A 49 -7.21 -0.28 -20.34
C ARG A 49 -8.24 -1.26 -20.88
N MET A 50 -9.10 -1.81 -20.01
CA MET A 50 -10.23 -2.64 -20.45
C MET A 50 -11.27 -1.82 -21.21
N ALA A 51 -11.62 -0.64 -20.72
CA ALA A 51 -12.58 0.24 -21.38
C ALA A 51 -12.08 0.68 -22.76
N GLU A 52 -10.80 1.06 -22.87
CA GLU A 52 -10.15 1.38 -24.14
C GLU A 52 -10.21 0.19 -25.11
N ALA A 53 -9.80 -0.99 -24.67
CA ALA A 53 -9.82 -2.18 -25.51
C ALA A 53 -11.23 -2.60 -25.95
N ALA A 54 -12.23 -2.40 -25.10
CA ALA A 54 -13.64 -2.64 -25.45
C ALA A 54 -14.19 -1.63 -26.47
N LEU A 55 -13.74 -0.37 -26.40
CA LEU A 55 -14.13 0.66 -27.37
C LEU A 55 -13.43 0.47 -28.73
N ASP A 56 -12.17 0.04 -28.73
CA ASP A 56 -11.40 -0.22 -29.96
C ASP A 56 -11.92 -1.44 -30.73
N LYS A 57 -12.41 -2.46 -30.02
CA LYS A 57 -12.81 -3.76 -30.58
C LYS A 57 -14.16 -4.23 -30.02
N PRO A 58 -15.26 -3.52 -30.31
CA PRO A 58 -16.54 -3.74 -29.65
C PRO A 58 -17.20 -5.09 -29.98
N ASP A 59 -16.95 -5.62 -31.18
CA ASP A 59 -17.58 -6.86 -31.66
C ASP A 59 -16.69 -8.10 -31.46
N GLU A 60 -15.45 -7.93 -31.01
CA GLU A 60 -14.56 -9.05 -30.74
C GLU A 60 -14.91 -9.72 -29.41
N SER A 61 -14.73 -11.04 -29.35
CA SER A 61 -14.89 -11.78 -28.09
C SER A 61 -13.93 -11.27 -27.02
N VAL A 62 -14.32 -11.38 -25.74
CA VAL A 62 -13.48 -11.02 -24.57
C VAL A 62 -12.08 -11.64 -24.64
N ARG A 63 -11.97 -12.88 -25.14
CA ARG A 63 -10.69 -13.59 -25.31
C ARG A 63 -9.77 -12.89 -26.30
N ALA A 64 -10.31 -12.30 -27.36
CA ALA A 64 -9.54 -11.63 -28.40
C ALA A 64 -9.27 -10.14 -28.07
N ALA A 65 -10.26 -9.46 -27.48
CA ALA A 65 -10.16 -8.02 -27.19
C ALA A 65 -9.46 -7.71 -25.86
N LEU A 66 -9.80 -8.40 -24.77
CA LEU A 66 -9.40 -7.98 -23.41
C LEU A 66 -8.24 -8.80 -22.82
N TYR A 67 -8.19 -10.12 -23.05
CA TYR A 67 -7.14 -10.97 -22.48
C TYR A 67 -5.71 -10.56 -22.85
N PRO A 68 -5.41 -10.10 -24.08
CA PRO A 68 -4.07 -9.62 -24.42
C PRO A 68 -3.64 -8.37 -23.64
N VAL A 69 -4.60 -7.57 -23.16
CA VAL A 69 -4.34 -6.25 -22.54
C VAL A 69 -4.21 -6.35 -21.02
N VAL A 70 -4.99 -7.22 -20.37
CA VAL A 70 -5.01 -7.36 -18.91
C VAL A 70 -4.61 -8.73 -18.39
N GLY A 71 -4.49 -9.74 -19.26
CA GLY A 71 -4.24 -11.13 -18.90
C GLY A 71 -5.49 -11.84 -18.36
N GLU A 72 -5.71 -13.09 -18.75
CA GLU A 72 -6.88 -13.88 -18.35
C GLU A 72 -7.01 -14.01 -16.82
N LYS A 73 -5.89 -14.23 -16.11
CA LYS A 73 -5.86 -14.38 -14.64
C LYS A 73 -6.34 -13.13 -13.89
N THR A 74 -6.31 -11.96 -14.51
CA THR A 74 -6.76 -10.71 -13.89
C THR A 74 -8.29 -10.61 -13.86
N LEU A 75 -8.98 -11.37 -14.72
CA LEU A 75 -10.44 -11.36 -14.88
C LEU A 75 -11.13 -12.60 -14.26
N GLN A 76 -10.36 -13.53 -13.68
CA GLN A 76 -10.83 -14.73 -12.97
C GLN A 76 -10.83 -14.48 -11.46
#